data_AF-A0A268TG00-F1
#
_entry.id   AF-A0A268TG00-F1
#
_cell.length_a   1.000
_cell.length_b   1.000
_cell.length_c   1.000
_cell.angle_alpha   90.00
_cell.angle_beta   90.00
_cell.angle_gamma   90.00
#
_symmetry.space_group_name_H-M   'P 1'
#
loop_
_entity.id
_entity.type
_entity.pdbx_description
1 polymer ?
#
loop_
_entity_poly.entity_id
_entity_poly.type
_entity_poly.pdbx_seq_one_letter_code
_entity_poly.pdbx_strand_id
1 'polypeptide(L)'
;MISKIFVFFTILGLRVWGGFEDFAKSQRGVTAIEYALIAVAISTMLFLVLGTGGEDGLISRIKDSFRSIQDGLSISKQQSK
;
A
#
# COMPACT_ATOMS: atom_id res chain seq x y z
N MET A 1 -23.24 -3.49 -50.57
CA MET A 1 -23.20 -2.97 -49.17
C MET A 1 -22.76 -4.03 -48.15
N ILE A 2 -23.15 -5.31 -48.32
CA ILE A 2 -22.88 -6.42 -47.39
C ILE A 2 -21.39 -6.80 -47.27
N SER A 3 -20.62 -6.74 -48.36
CA SER A 3 -19.18 -7.08 -48.35
C SER A 3 -18.32 -6.16 -47.46
N LYS A 4 -18.66 -4.86 -47.36
CA LYS A 4 -17.94 -3.91 -46.50
C LYS A 4 -18.19 -4.16 -45.01
N ILE A 5 -19.39 -4.62 -44.66
CA ILE A 5 -19.76 -5.00 -43.29
C ILE A 5 -19.00 -6.26 -42.86
N PHE A 6 -18.89 -7.26 -43.74
CA PHE A 6 -18.15 -8.47 -43.44
C PHE A 6 -16.66 -8.19 -43.21
N VAL A 7 -16.02 -7.38 -44.08
CA VAL A 7 -14.62 -6.98 -43.93
C VAL A 7 -14.39 -6.16 -42.66
N PHE A 8 -15.35 -5.31 -42.27
CA PHE A 8 -15.27 -4.54 -41.03
C PHE A 8 -15.27 -5.45 -39.79
N PHE A 9 -16.15 -6.44 -39.72
CA PHE A 9 -16.18 -7.39 -38.60
C PHE A 9 -14.93 -8.27 -38.52
N THR A 10 -14.41 -8.72 -39.67
CA THR A 10 -13.18 -9.53 -39.70
C THR A 10 -11.95 -8.73 -39.26
N ILE A 11 -11.81 -7.47 -39.69
CA ILE A 11 -10.69 -6.61 -39.27
C ILE A 11 -10.82 -6.20 -37.79
N LEU A 12 -12.05 -5.96 -37.31
CA LEU A 12 -12.29 -5.62 -35.91
C LEU A 12 -11.91 -6.78 -34.98
N GLY A 13 -12.31 -8.01 -35.32
CA GLY A 13 -11.98 -9.22 -34.54
C GLY A 13 -10.47 -9.48 -34.50
N LEU A 14 -9.77 -9.30 -35.62
CA LEU A 14 -8.32 -9.51 -35.68
C LEU A 14 -7.54 -8.50 -34.82
N ARG A 15 -8.00 -7.25 -34.77
CA ARG A 15 -7.37 -6.19 -33.96
C ARG A 15 -7.57 -6.39 -32.46
N VAL A 16 -8.73 -6.89 -32.04
CA VAL A 16 -9.02 -7.20 -30.63
C VAL A 16 -8.16 -8.38 -30.15
N TRP A 17 -7.95 -9.39 -30.99
CA TRP A 17 -7.14 -10.55 -30.64
C TRP A 17 -5.66 -10.19 -30.42
N GLY A 18 -5.07 -9.39 -31.32
CA GLY A 18 -3.67 -8.95 -31.19
C GLY A 18 -3.41 -8.11 -29.93
N GLY A 19 -4.35 -7.23 -29.57
CA GLY A 19 -4.22 -6.40 -28.37
C GLY A 19 -4.25 -7.20 -27.05
N PHE A 20 -4.91 -8.36 -27.02
CA PHE A 20 -4.96 -9.22 -25.84
C PHE A 20 -3.65 -9.97 -25.62
N GLU A 21 -2.99 -10.43 -26.70
CA GLU A 21 -1.64 -11.02 -26.61
C GLU A 21 -0.60 -10.00 -26.14
N ASP A 22 -0.68 -8.76 -26.64
CA ASP A 22 0.23 -7.68 -26.23
C ASP A 22 -0.02 -7.26 -24.77
N PHE A 23 -1.27 -7.26 -24.32
CA PHE A 23 -1.62 -7.01 -22.92
C PHE A 23 -1.12 -8.13 -21.99
N ALA A 24 -1.34 -9.40 -22.37
CA ALA A 24 -0.87 -10.55 -21.60
C ALA A 24 0.66 -10.65 -21.55
N LYS A 25 1.37 -10.23 -22.60
CA LYS A 25 2.84 -10.17 -22.66
C LYS A 25 3.41 -8.88 -22.03
N SER A 26 2.57 -7.91 -21.69
CA SER A 26 3.02 -6.64 -21.12
C SER A 26 3.31 -6.78 -19.63
N GLN A 27 4.59 -6.74 -19.27
CA GLN A 27 5.05 -6.63 -17.88
C GLN A 27 4.98 -5.20 -17.34
N ARG A 28 4.55 -4.22 -18.15
CA ARG A 28 4.45 -2.82 -17.73
C ARG A 28 3.24 -2.68 -16.80
N GLY A 29 3.50 -2.52 -15.50
CA GLY A 29 2.47 -2.37 -14.44
C GLY A 29 2.43 -3.53 -13.43
N VAL A 30 3.07 -4.66 -13.74
CA VAL A 30 3.19 -5.81 -12.83
C VAL A 30 3.90 -5.39 -11.53
N THR A 31 4.94 -4.58 -11.64
CA THR A 31 5.65 -4.00 -10.49
C THR A 31 4.79 -3.09 -9.61
N ALA A 32 3.86 -2.30 -10.16
CA ALA A 32 3.02 -1.41 -9.36
C ALA A 32 2.01 -2.21 -8.49
N ILE A 33 1.44 -3.27 -9.04
CA ILE A 33 0.52 -4.16 -8.31
C ILE A 33 1.29 -4.97 -7.25
N GLU A 34 2.49 -5.44 -7.57
CA GLU A 34 3.35 -6.16 -6.63
C GLU A 34 3.80 -5.27 -5.47
N TYR A 35 4.26 -4.04 -5.73
CA TYR A 35 4.59 -3.09 -4.67
C TYR A 35 3.37 -2.72 -3.83
N ALA A 36 2.19 -2.60 -4.44
CA ALA A 36 0.95 -2.40 -3.69
C ALA A 36 0.64 -3.58 -2.76
N LEU A 37 0.82 -4.83 -3.23
CA LEU A 37 0.63 -6.03 -2.41
C LEU A 37 1.65 -6.12 -1.26
N ILE A 38 2.93 -5.79 -1.53
CA ILE A 38 3.98 -5.73 -0.51
C ILE A 38 3.65 -4.66 0.53
N ALA A 39 3.17 -3.48 0.12
CA ALA A 39 2.77 -2.41 1.04
C ALA A 39 1.60 -2.84 1.93
N VAL A 40 0.62 -3.56 1.38
CA VAL A 40 -0.49 -4.14 2.16
C VAL A 40 0.05 -5.15 3.18
N ALA A 41 0.96 -6.05 2.79
CA ALA A 41 1.54 -7.05 3.69
C ALA A 41 2.34 -6.42 4.85
N ILE A 42 3.13 -5.38 4.56
CA ILE A 42 3.87 -4.65 5.61
C ILE A 42 2.89 -3.89 6.52
N SER A 43 1.86 -3.27 5.95
CA SER A 43 0.85 -2.53 6.72
C SER A 43 0.08 -3.43 7.69
N THR A 44 -0.35 -4.62 7.24
CA THR A 44 -1.04 -5.58 8.10
C THR A 44 -0.13 -6.14 9.19
N MET A 45 1.13 -6.43 8.86
CA MET A 45 2.12 -6.87 9.85
C MET A 45 2.37 -5.79 10.92
N LEU A 46 2.57 -4.54 10.51
CA LEU A 46 2.73 -3.42 11.45
C LEU A 46 1.47 -3.20 12.28
N PHE A 47 0.28 -3.32 11.69
CA PHE A 47 -0.97 -3.23 12.43
C PHE A 47 -1.09 -4.32 13.50
N LEU A 48 -0.69 -5.55 13.20
CA LEU A 48 -0.68 -6.63 14.19
C LEU A 48 0.33 -6.38 15.31
N VAL A 49 1.54 -5.93 15.00
CA VAL A 49 2.58 -5.73 16.01
C VAL A 49 2.32 -4.48 16.86
N LEU A 50 1.83 -3.41 16.24
CA LEU A 50 1.73 -2.08 16.87
C LEU A 50 0.31 -1.73 17.30
N GLY A 51 -0.71 -2.25 16.62
CA GLY A 51 -2.10 -1.84 16.78
C GLY A 51 -2.93 -2.68 17.74
N THR A 52 -2.56 -3.95 17.99
CA THR A 52 -3.40 -4.87 18.80
C THR A 52 -3.11 -4.85 20.30
N GLY A 53 -2.12 -4.07 20.74
CA GLY A 53 -1.59 -4.17 22.10
C GLY A 53 -2.40 -3.49 23.21
N GLY A 54 -3.43 -2.70 22.90
CA GLY A 54 -4.22 -1.99 23.92
C GLY A 54 -3.37 -1.12 24.84
N GLU A 55 -3.74 -1.02 26.12
CA GLU A 55 -3.05 -0.19 27.13
C GLU A 55 -1.65 -0.71 27.50
N ASP A 56 -1.37 -2.01 27.30
CA ASP A 56 -0.05 -2.63 27.56
C ASP A 56 0.82 -2.77 26.30
N GLY A 57 0.32 -2.27 25.16
CA GLY A 57 0.94 -2.41 23.86
C GLY A 57 2.26 -1.65 23.72
N LEU A 58 3.05 -2.03 22.71
CA LEU A 58 4.35 -1.40 22.42
C LEU A 58 4.24 0.13 22.28
N ILE A 59 3.22 0.63 21.57
CA ILE A 59 2.99 2.07 21.42
C ILE A 59 2.71 2.74 22.77
N SER A 60 1.96 2.09 23.65
CA SER A 60 1.63 2.62 24.97
C SER A 60 2.90 2.77 25.83
N ARG A 61 3.73 1.73 25.88
CA ARG A 61 5.01 1.74 26.58
C ARG A 61 5.99 2.80 26.05
N ILE A 62 6.02 2.99 24.73
CA ILE A 62 6.81 4.06 24.11
C ILE A 62 6.29 5.42 24.58
N LYS A 63 4.97 5.65 24.55
CA LYS A 63 4.36 6.91 25.03
C LYS A 63 4.66 7.17 26.49
N ASP A 64 4.58 6.16 27.35
CA ASP A 64 4.86 6.30 28.78
C ASP A 64 6.32 6.64 29.05
N SER A 65 7.24 6.03 28.29
CA SER A 65 8.66 6.36 28.38
C SER A 65 8.93 7.82 27.98
N PHE A 66 8.30 8.30 26.90
CA PHE A 66 8.39 9.70 26.48
C PHE A 66 7.78 10.66 27.51
N ARG A 67 6.63 10.31 28.12
CA ARG A 67 6.02 11.09 29.20
C ARG A 67 6.95 11.19 30.41
N SER A 68 7.54 10.08 30.84
CA SER A 68 8.48 10.08 31.96
C SER A 68 9.69 10.99 31.72
N ILE A 69 10.23 10.99 30.50
CA ILE A 69 11.32 11.91 30.11
C ILE A 69 10.84 13.36 30.16
N GLN A 70 9.66 13.66 29.61
CA GLN A 70 9.09 15.01 29.62
C GLN A 70 8.87 15.52 31.06
N ASP A 71 8.32 14.67 31.93
CA ASP A 71 8.07 15.00 33.32
C ASP A 71 9.37 15.30 34.05
N GLY A 72 10.41 14.47 33.88
CA GLY A 72 11.74 14.73 34.45
C GLY A 72 12.36 16.05 33.97
N LEU A 73 12.18 16.41 32.69
CA LEU A 73 12.64 17.69 32.15
C LEU A 73 11.84 18.89 32.69
N SER A 74 10.55 18.71 32.97
CA SER A 74 9.72 19.78 33.56
C SER A 74 10.02 20.01 35.04
N ILE A 75 10.25 18.94 35.80
CA ILE A 75 10.65 18.99 37.22
C ILE A 75 12.02 19.67 37.37
N SER A 76 12.99 19.31 36.52
CA SER A 76 14.32 19.95 36.55
C SER A 76 14.28 21.44 36.24
N LYS A 77 13.34 21.91 35.41
CA LYS A 77 13.13 23.36 35.18
C LYS A 77 12.54 24.11 36.38
N GLN A 78 11.77 23.46 37.24
CA GLN A 78 11.23 24.08 38.46
C GLN A 78 12.27 24.17 39.58
N GLN A 79 13.22 23.25 39.65
CA GLN A 79 14.30 23.24 40.65
C GLN A 79 15.45 24.22 40.36
N SER A 80 15.50 24.80 39.16
CA SER A 80 16.51 25.79 38.74
C SER A 80 15.99 27.24 38.82
N LYS A 81 14.86 27.47 39.48
CA LYS A 81 14.37 28.79 39.91
C LYS A 81 14.39 28.88 41.43
#